data_AF-A0A972MMB3-F1
#
_entry.id   AF-A0A972MMB3-F1
#
_cell.length_a   1.000
_cell.length_b   1.000
_cell.length_c   1.000
_cell.angle_alpha   90.00
_cell.angle_beta   90.00
_cell.angle_gamma   90.00
#
_symmetry.space_group_name_H-M   'P 1'
#
loop_
_entity.id
_entity.type
_entity.pdbx_description
1 polymer ?
#
loop_
_entity_poly.entity_id
_entity_poly.type
_entity_poly.pdbx_seq_one_letter_code
_entity_poly.pdbx_strand_id
1 'polypeptide(L)'
;MNIKESIFFQTIFTVSLDIFIYLYTEYNPYFIAIGVVLSGVAIYNITNLIRDRRLIEIEPLSILTISFLIFALNGLGSREAPQTFEKIDKSINREMVELKFEGERSLDRVCYYFGVNRNINFRFGYWGESGWKRFYNYKENFPYSFKWNCIDTNITTSKVGILVSKGEALIGEIEFFDENNKTIPYSTTLQRLNDEQYIKPDKSYYSSMFFDEIYFGRTAYEILHKLQIYETTHPFLGKALISYGVKLFGMTPFGWRVIDVIFGALIIIALYYLALIIFKEKRYALFTATLITYSFMHLTQARASLIDTFGVFFVITSFIYLYKFLKEQRLHYLIYSAVFFGLAGGVKWSGLFASMGYLGVLIYIYIIKYPLKDRFRGYRLTLYGLFSYLIIGVLVYYLTFYIYMENNSFDAILKYQVDMYNYHSNLKATHPYSSEWYSWIVDYKPMCYYRETANGLFSSITAFGNPAIFWTGILGVSILACNSLHKKRLESGFILFAFLGLYLPYIFIGRLMFIYHFYYAVPFLILAVTYLFKSLFKSKILFYSYLLVVIGLFLTFYPVLSGTEVSKSYVDNYLVWFKHWWL
;
A
#
# COMPACT_ATOMS: atom_id res chain seq x y z
N MET A 1 -4.93 33.27 -3.12
CA MET A 1 -4.25 32.20 -2.35
C MET A 1 -3.23 32.90 -1.48
N ASN A 2 -3.30 32.76 -0.17
CA ASN A 2 -2.37 33.46 0.71
C ASN A 2 -0.96 32.89 0.44
N ILE A 3 0.07 33.73 0.32
CA ILE A 3 1.48 33.32 0.09
C ILE A 3 1.90 32.16 1.01
N LYS A 4 1.25 32.10 2.18
CA LYS A 4 1.29 31.09 3.25
C LYS A 4 1.04 29.63 2.81
N GLU A 5 0.05 29.37 1.95
CA GLU A 5 -0.27 27.99 1.52
C GLU A 5 0.71 27.50 0.45
N SER A 6 1.23 28.40 -0.39
CA SER A 6 2.24 28.07 -1.40
C SER A 6 3.54 27.54 -0.78
N ILE A 7 3.97 28.11 0.35
CA ILE A 7 5.22 27.78 1.03
C ILE A 7 5.17 26.38 1.67
N PHE A 8 4.07 26.01 2.32
CA PHE A 8 3.90 24.67 2.88
C PHE A 8 3.86 23.58 1.79
N PHE A 9 3.20 23.86 0.66
CA PHE A 9 3.17 22.93 -0.47
C PHE A 9 4.47 22.87 -1.24
N GLN A 10 5.19 23.97 -1.38
CA GLN A 10 6.56 23.95 -1.86
C GLN A 10 7.42 23.14 -0.89
N THR A 11 7.26 23.29 0.43
CA THR A 11 7.98 22.46 1.41
C THR A 11 7.67 20.98 1.23
N ILE A 12 6.39 20.57 1.15
CA ILE A 12 6.04 19.15 0.96
C ILE A 12 6.51 18.66 -0.40
N PHE A 13 6.34 19.43 -1.47
CA PHE A 13 6.81 19.07 -2.81
C PHE A 13 8.34 18.92 -2.82
N THR A 14 9.05 19.87 -2.23
CA THR A 14 10.50 19.91 -2.14
C THR A 14 11.01 18.78 -1.24
N VAL A 15 10.41 18.54 -0.07
CA VAL A 15 10.74 17.40 0.81
C VAL A 15 10.39 16.07 0.14
N SER A 16 9.26 15.94 -0.58
CA SER A 16 8.90 14.71 -1.29
C SER A 16 9.80 14.47 -2.49
N LEU A 17 10.24 15.53 -3.16
CA LEU A 17 11.18 15.49 -4.28
C LEU A 17 12.62 15.28 -3.81
N ASP A 18 12.99 15.83 -2.65
CA ASP A 18 14.27 15.62 -1.96
C ASP A 18 14.35 14.21 -1.43
N ILE A 19 13.29 13.71 -0.81
CA ILE A 19 13.14 12.30 -0.47
C ILE A 19 13.25 11.51 -1.78
N PHE A 20 12.49 11.82 -2.83
CA PHE A 20 12.62 11.13 -4.12
C PHE A 20 14.05 11.13 -4.70
N ILE A 21 14.81 12.24 -4.59
CA ILE A 21 16.18 12.37 -5.10
C ILE A 21 17.20 11.68 -4.17
N TYR A 22 17.08 11.88 -2.85
CA TYR A 22 17.91 11.25 -1.81
C TYR A 22 17.71 9.73 -1.77
N LEU A 23 16.47 9.26 -1.99
CA LEU A 23 16.11 7.86 -2.17
C LEU A 23 16.73 7.21 -3.42
N TYR A 24 17.32 8.00 -4.32
CA TYR A 24 17.72 7.57 -5.66
C TYR A 24 19.23 7.65 -5.94
N THR A 25 20.00 8.34 -5.11
CA THR A 25 21.39 8.69 -5.43
C THR A 25 22.38 8.14 -4.42
N GLU A 26 22.64 6.83 -4.49
CA GLU A 26 23.95 6.32 -4.03
C GLU A 26 25.03 6.41 -5.12
N TYR A 27 24.71 6.80 -6.38
CA TYR A 27 25.66 6.66 -7.49
C TYR A 27 25.73 7.80 -8.54
N ASN A 28 25.15 9.00 -8.33
CA ASN A 28 25.31 10.09 -9.30
C ASN A 28 25.43 11.51 -8.68
N PRO A 29 26.58 12.20 -8.84
CA PRO A 29 26.85 13.48 -8.19
C PRO A 29 26.00 14.66 -8.71
N TYR A 30 25.46 14.59 -9.93
CA TYR A 30 24.62 15.66 -10.48
C TYR A 30 23.25 15.75 -9.79
N PHE A 31 22.70 14.63 -9.34
CA PHE A 31 21.42 14.59 -8.65
C PHE A 31 21.54 14.93 -7.17
N ILE A 32 22.69 14.65 -6.54
CA ILE A 32 23.01 15.11 -5.17
C ILE A 32 22.99 16.65 -5.11
N ALA A 33 23.55 17.33 -6.12
CA ALA A 33 23.53 18.79 -6.19
C ALA A 33 22.09 19.36 -6.28
N ILE A 34 21.20 18.69 -7.01
CA ILE A 34 19.78 19.08 -7.11
C ILE A 34 19.06 18.84 -5.77
N GLY A 35 19.32 17.71 -5.10
CA GLY A 35 18.77 17.42 -3.76
C GLY A 35 19.27 18.37 -2.67
N VAL A 36 20.51 18.83 -2.73
CA VAL A 36 21.03 19.84 -1.77
C VAL A 36 20.36 21.20 -1.98
N VAL A 37 20.15 21.63 -3.22
CA VAL A 37 19.47 22.89 -3.54
C VAL A 37 18.01 22.85 -3.10
N LEU A 38 17.31 21.75 -3.36
CA LEU A 38 15.94 21.54 -2.95
C LEU A 38 15.84 21.44 -1.41
N SER A 39 16.72 20.70 -0.74
CA SER A 39 16.76 20.62 0.73
C SER A 39 16.95 22.00 1.37
N GLY A 40 17.76 22.87 0.76
CA GLY A 40 17.91 24.27 1.14
C GLY A 40 16.60 25.07 1.00
N VAL A 41 15.82 24.83 -0.05
CA VAL A 41 14.50 25.45 -0.26
C VAL A 41 13.46 24.93 0.75
N ALA A 42 13.48 23.63 1.06
CA ALA A 42 12.62 23.05 2.08
C ALA A 42 12.93 23.62 3.46
N ILE A 43 14.20 23.64 3.87
CA ILE A 43 14.64 24.20 5.16
C ILE A 43 14.30 25.69 5.24
N TYR A 44 14.54 26.46 4.18
CA TYR A 44 14.18 27.88 4.12
C TYR A 44 12.67 28.09 4.32
N ASN A 45 11.83 27.27 3.68
CA ASN A 45 10.39 27.36 3.80
C ASN A 45 9.87 26.92 5.18
N ILE A 46 10.44 25.85 5.76
CA ILE A 46 10.14 25.39 7.13
C ILE A 46 10.53 26.46 8.15
N THR A 47 11.71 27.05 8.00
CA THR A 47 12.21 28.09 8.91
C THR A 47 11.33 29.33 8.85
N ASN A 48 10.85 29.72 7.66
CA ASN A 48 9.89 30.82 7.49
C ASN A 48 8.50 30.49 8.09
N LEU A 49 8.05 29.24 8.01
CA LEU A 49 6.80 28.79 8.65
C LEU A 49 6.87 28.85 10.18
N ILE A 50 8.01 28.50 10.76
CA ILE A 50 8.27 28.55 12.22
C ILE A 50 8.38 30.01 12.68
N ARG A 51 9.11 30.86 11.95
CA ARG A 51 9.36 32.27 12.31
C ARG A 51 8.08 33.10 12.42
N ASP A 52 7.06 32.79 11.63
CA ASP A 52 5.81 33.56 11.57
C ASP A 52 4.75 33.16 12.63
N ARG A 53 5.06 32.29 13.62
CA ARG A 53 4.09 31.74 14.61
C ARG A 53 2.81 31.14 13.99
N ARG A 54 2.88 30.64 12.75
CA ARG A 54 1.71 30.14 11.96
C ARG A 54 1.36 28.68 12.19
N LEU A 55 2.11 27.96 13.02
CA LEU A 55 1.82 26.58 13.44
C LEU A 55 0.48 26.46 14.21
N ILE A 56 -0.02 27.56 14.78
CA ILE A 56 -1.26 27.59 15.59
C ILE A 56 -2.53 27.38 14.72
N GLU A 57 -2.51 27.70 13.42
CA GLU A 57 -3.67 27.43 12.51
C GLU A 57 -3.63 26.04 11.85
N ILE A 58 -2.55 25.28 12.05
CA ILE A 58 -2.31 23.92 11.53
C ILE A 58 -2.79 22.85 12.54
N GLU A 59 -3.14 23.25 13.76
CA GLU A 59 -3.49 22.37 14.87
C GLU A 59 -4.53 21.29 14.52
N PRO A 60 -5.71 21.58 13.93
CA PRO A 60 -6.72 20.54 13.72
C PRO A 60 -6.32 19.50 12.67
N LEU A 61 -5.59 19.90 11.63
CA LEU A 61 -5.09 18.95 10.63
C LEU A 61 -3.97 18.09 11.22
N SER A 62 -3.05 18.69 11.99
CA SER A 62 -2.02 17.93 12.69
C SER A 62 -2.63 16.93 13.68
N ILE A 63 -3.66 17.32 14.43
CA ILE A 63 -4.38 16.41 15.34
C ILE A 63 -4.96 15.23 14.58
N LEU A 64 -5.60 15.46 13.43
CA LEU A 64 -6.15 14.39 12.59
C LEU A 64 -5.05 13.46 12.05
N THR A 65 -3.96 14.02 11.52
CA THR A 65 -2.83 13.23 11.00
C THR A 65 -2.15 12.44 12.12
N ILE A 66 -1.93 13.03 13.30
CA ILE A 66 -1.37 12.35 14.46
C ILE A 66 -2.33 11.26 14.94
N SER A 67 -3.63 11.52 14.98
CA SER A 67 -4.64 10.52 15.32
C SER A 67 -4.58 9.33 14.36
N PHE A 68 -4.50 9.57 13.05
CA PHE A 68 -4.30 8.51 12.06
C PHE A 68 -3.04 7.72 12.35
N LEU A 69 -1.91 8.39 12.57
CA LEU A 69 -0.63 7.73 12.87
C LEU A 69 -0.70 6.87 14.13
N ILE A 70 -1.39 7.31 15.18
CA ILE A 70 -1.59 6.52 16.40
C ILE A 70 -2.32 5.20 16.06
N PHE A 71 -3.43 5.26 15.33
CA PHE A 71 -4.18 4.07 14.94
C PHE A 71 -3.43 3.19 13.94
N ALA A 72 -2.71 3.81 13.00
CA ALA A 72 -1.99 3.12 11.92
C ALA A 72 -0.68 2.49 12.39
N LEU A 73 0.02 3.06 13.38
CA LEU A 73 1.26 2.48 13.92
C LEU A 73 1.01 1.47 15.03
N ASN A 74 -0.13 1.56 15.74
CA ASN A 74 -0.47 0.61 16.79
C ASN A 74 -0.57 -0.82 16.22
N GLY A 75 0.23 -1.74 16.74
CA GLY A 75 0.21 -3.13 16.29
C GLY A 75 0.60 -3.30 14.81
N LEU A 76 1.39 -2.38 14.22
CA LEU A 76 1.73 -2.43 12.78
C LEU A 76 2.51 -3.70 12.41
N GLY A 77 3.37 -4.18 13.30
CA GLY A 77 4.17 -5.38 13.12
C GLY A 77 5.37 -5.39 14.05
N SER A 78 5.97 -6.56 14.21
CA SER A 78 7.20 -6.76 14.96
C SER A 78 8.35 -5.97 14.33
N ARG A 79 9.22 -5.43 15.18
CA ARG A 79 10.51 -4.84 14.80
C ARG A 79 11.64 -5.85 14.82
N GLU A 80 11.33 -7.10 15.17
CA GLU A 80 12.25 -8.21 15.27
C GLU A 80 11.77 -9.33 14.35
N ALA A 81 12.69 -9.82 13.52
CA ALA A 81 12.55 -11.00 12.68
C ALA A 81 13.97 -11.47 12.34
N PRO A 82 14.20 -12.77 12.04
CA PRO A 82 15.53 -13.21 11.64
C PRO A 82 16.08 -12.39 10.47
N GLN A 83 17.29 -11.85 10.62
CA GLN A 83 17.97 -10.99 9.67
C GLN A 83 19.18 -11.67 9.02
N THR A 84 19.79 -12.66 9.68
CA THR A 84 20.87 -13.45 9.09
C THR A 84 20.27 -14.64 8.35
N PHE A 85 20.93 -15.05 7.28
CA PHE A 85 20.47 -16.19 6.48
C PHE A 85 21.64 -17.06 6.05
N GLU A 86 21.44 -18.36 6.19
CA GLU A 86 22.30 -19.41 5.66
C GLU A 86 21.78 -19.90 4.31
N LYS A 87 22.71 -20.12 3.38
CA LYS A 87 22.40 -20.59 2.03
C LYS A 87 22.74 -22.08 1.93
N ILE A 88 21.72 -22.90 1.76
CA ILE A 88 21.83 -24.36 1.67
C ILE A 88 21.40 -24.80 0.27
N ASP A 89 22.33 -25.35 -0.52
CA ASP A 89 22.02 -25.88 -1.85
C ASP A 89 22.54 -27.32 -2.05
N LYS A 90 22.21 -27.90 -3.20
CA LYS A 90 22.59 -29.27 -3.56
C LYS A 90 24.10 -29.45 -3.80
N SER A 91 24.81 -28.38 -4.15
CA SER A 91 26.25 -28.40 -4.43
C SER A 91 27.07 -28.40 -3.14
N ILE A 92 26.58 -27.71 -2.11
CA ILE A 92 27.15 -27.67 -0.76
C ILE A 92 26.89 -29.00 -0.03
N ASN A 93 25.73 -29.64 -0.25
CA ASN A 93 25.31 -30.81 0.54
C ASN A 93 25.00 -32.05 -0.32
N ARG A 94 25.98 -32.96 -0.41
CA ARG A 94 25.71 -34.37 -0.73
C ARG A 94 25.15 -35.13 0.47
N GLU A 95 25.38 -34.64 1.69
CA GLU A 95 24.96 -35.22 2.98
C GLU A 95 24.00 -34.28 3.72
N MET A 96 23.31 -34.78 4.76
CA MET A 96 22.40 -33.95 5.58
C MET A 96 23.17 -32.98 6.47
N VAL A 97 22.75 -31.71 6.52
CA VAL A 97 23.22 -30.74 7.53
C VAL A 97 22.72 -31.20 8.88
N GLU A 98 23.64 -31.54 9.80
CA GLU A 98 23.31 -32.09 11.11
C GLU A 98 23.12 -31.00 12.16
N LEU A 99 21.98 -31.06 12.85
CA LEU A 99 21.60 -30.24 14.00
C LEU A 99 21.57 -31.16 15.22
N LYS A 100 22.55 -31.02 16.13
CA LYS A 100 22.82 -31.99 17.21
C LYS A 100 22.37 -31.46 18.57
N PHE A 101 21.65 -32.29 19.32
CA PHE A 101 21.22 -32.00 20.68
C PHE A 101 22.17 -32.58 21.72
N GLU A 102 22.11 -32.07 22.95
CA GLU A 102 22.78 -32.67 24.10
C GLU A 102 22.04 -33.94 24.56
N GLY A 103 22.35 -35.06 23.93
CA GLY A 103 21.69 -36.35 24.16
C GLY A 103 20.37 -36.49 23.42
N GLU A 104 19.60 -37.53 23.74
CA GLU A 104 18.27 -37.72 23.14
C GLU A 104 17.26 -36.74 23.75
N ARG A 105 16.47 -36.12 22.87
CA ARG A 105 15.42 -35.16 23.21
C ARG A 105 14.13 -35.53 22.47
N SER A 106 12.99 -35.34 23.14
CA SER A 106 11.67 -35.41 22.50
C SER A 106 11.37 -34.09 21.80
N LEU A 107 11.01 -34.14 20.52
CA LEU A 107 10.69 -32.99 19.68
C LEU A 107 9.21 -33.07 19.28
N ASP A 108 8.43 -32.09 19.75
CA ASP A 108 7.00 -31.97 19.45
C ASP A 108 6.72 -30.94 18.36
N ARG A 109 7.63 -29.98 18.17
CA ARG A 109 7.50 -29.00 17.08
C ARG A 109 8.84 -28.53 16.58
N VAL A 110 8.93 -28.37 15.26
CA VAL A 110 10.07 -27.75 14.58
C VAL A 110 9.58 -26.51 13.84
N CYS A 111 10.12 -25.34 14.18
CA CYS A 111 9.85 -24.09 13.48
C CYS A 111 11.08 -23.67 12.68
N TYR A 112 10.89 -23.19 11.46
CA TYR A 112 11.95 -22.65 10.62
C TYR A 112 11.48 -21.36 9.94
N TYR A 113 12.40 -20.42 9.77
CA TYR A 113 12.17 -19.14 9.12
C TYR A 113 12.86 -19.10 7.76
N PHE A 114 12.11 -18.84 6.70
CA PHE A 114 12.66 -18.79 5.35
C PHE A 114 12.84 -17.37 4.84
N GLY A 115 13.94 -17.15 4.12
CA GLY A 115 14.15 -15.96 3.29
C GLY A 115 13.52 -16.11 1.90
N VAL A 116 14.13 -15.46 0.91
CA VAL A 116 13.73 -15.56 -0.51
C VAL A 116 14.16 -16.91 -1.08
N ASN A 117 13.17 -17.73 -1.43
CA ASN A 117 13.38 -19.08 -1.95
C ASN A 117 12.57 -19.30 -3.24
N ARG A 118 13.12 -20.09 -4.17
CA ARG A 118 12.52 -20.37 -5.48
C ARG A 118 12.71 -21.82 -5.91
N ASN A 119 11.63 -22.50 -6.26
CA ASN A 119 11.67 -23.86 -6.81
C ASN A 119 12.50 -24.84 -5.95
N ILE A 120 12.28 -24.79 -4.64
CA ILE A 120 13.06 -25.55 -3.66
C ILE A 120 12.38 -26.88 -3.33
N ASN A 121 13.18 -27.94 -3.20
CA ASN A 121 12.74 -29.18 -2.57
C ASN A 121 13.70 -29.51 -1.43
N PHE A 122 13.22 -29.46 -0.19
CA PHE A 122 14.02 -29.82 0.96
C PHE A 122 13.27 -30.78 1.89
N ARG A 123 14.01 -31.44 2.77
CA ARG A 123 13.50 -32.46 3.68
C ARG A 123 14.13 -32.28 5.05
N PHE A 124 13.32 -32.50 6.09
CA PHE A 124 13.85 -32.77 7.42
C PHE A 124 13.83 -34.27 7.70
N GLY A 125 14.93 -34.76 8.26
CA GLY A 125 15.07 -36.10 8.80
C GLY A 125 15.55 -36.09 10.24
N TYR A 126 15.41 -37.22 10.91
CA TYR A 126 15.93 -37.46 12.25
C TYR A 126 16.75 -38.75 12.26
N TRP A 127 17.67 -38.88 13.21
CA TRP A 127 18.47 -40.08 13.39
C TRP A 127 17.74 -41.09 14.26
N GLY A 128 17.37 -42.23 13.68
CA GLY A 128 16.79 -43.36 14.41
C GLY A 128 17.77 -44.52 14.55
N GLU A 129 17.27 -45.63 15.13
CA GLU A 129 18.06 -46.85 15.41
C GLU A 129 18.87 -47.39 14.22
N SER A 130 18.33 -47.29 13.00
CA SER A 130 18.92 -47.82 11.77
C SER A 130 19.36 -46.74 10.78
N GLY A 131 19.58 -45.49 11.25
CA GLY A 131 20.02 -44.36 10.45
C GLY A 131 18.94 -43.30 10.20
N TRP A 132 19.11 -42.50 9.14
CA TRP A 132 18.25 -41.36 8.83
C TRP A 132 16.83 -41.77 8.44
N LYS A 133 15.84 -41.31 9.20
CA LYS A 133 14.40 -41.40 8.90
C LYS A 133 13.87 -40.01 8.56
N ARG A 134 12.93 -39.93 7.62
CA ARG A 134 12.36 -38.65 7.18
C ARG A 134 11.05 -38.37 7.90
N PHE A 135 10.86 -37.16 8.41
CA PHE A 135 9.60 -36.73 9.00
C PHE A 135 8.92 -35.57 8.24
N TYR A 136 9.67 -34.84 7.41
CA TYR A 136 9.09 -33.77 6.59
C TYR A 136 9.70 -33.73 5.19
N ASN A 137 8.88 -33.36 4.21
CA ASN A 137 9.31 -33.17 2.83
C ASN A 137 8.51 -32.04 2.20
N TYR A 138 9.18 -30.94 1.93
CA TYR A 138 8.62 -29.81 1.22
C TYR A 138 8.89 -29.93 -0.27
N LYS A 139 7.84 -29.78 -1.08
CA LYS A 139 7.87 -29.85 -2.53
C LYS A 139 6.91 -28.82 -3.10
N GLU A 140 7.23 -27.54 -2.93
CA GLU A 140 6.45 -26.49 -3.57
C GLU A 140 7.38 -25.54 -4.31
N ASN A 141 6.83 -24.95 -5.37
CA ASN A 141 7.57 -24.01 -6.18
C ASN A 141 7.79 -22.66 -5.46
N PHE A 142 6.98 -22.36 -4.43
CA PHE A 142 6.93 -21.06 -3.80
C PHE A 142 6.69 -21.13 -2.28
N PRO A 143 7.75 -21.30 -1.46
CA PRO A 143 7.64 -21.15 -0.02
C PRO A 143 7.28 -19.73 0.39
N TYR A 144 6.43 -19.64 1.42
CA TYR A 144 6.13 -18.39 2.11
C TYR A 144 7.43 -17.82 2.70
N SER A 145 7.93 -16.77 2.06
CA SER A 145 9.12 -16.03 2.50
C SER A 145 8.79 -15.13 3.68
N PHE A 146 9.80 -14.91 4.54
CA PHE A 146 9.76 -14.00 5.68
C PHE A 146 8.61 -14.30 6.66
N LYS A 147 8.46 -15.59 6.95
CA LYS A 147 7.45 -16.13 7.87
C LYS A 147 7.98 -17.37 8.57
N TRP A 148 7.59 -17.53 9.83
CA TRP A 148 7.77 -18.75 10.59
C TRP A 148 6.85 -19.87 10.10
N ASN A 149 7.47 -20.99 9.73
CA ASN A 149 6.77 -22.21 9.35
C ASN A 149 7.05 -23.25 10.44
N CYS A 150 6.00 -23.79 11.06
CA CYS A 150 6.15 -24.79 12.11
C CYS A 150 5.45 -26.09 11.72
N ILE A 151 6.14 -27.19 11.98
CA ILE A 151 5.72 -28.57 11.74
C ILE A 151 5.58 -29.24 13.10
N ASP A 152 4.40 -29.78 13.39
CA ASP A 152 4.20 -30.60 14.58
C ASP A 152 4.81 -31.99 14.34
N THR A 153 5.52 -32.49 15.35
CA THR A 153 6.26 -33.75 15.33
C THR A 153 5.97 -34.53 16.62
N ASN A 154 6.46 -35.75 16.70
CA ASN A 154 6.49 -36.54 17.93
C ASN A 154 7.64 -37.55 17.79
N ILE A 155 8.86 -37.02 17.81
CA ILE A 155 10.07 -37.79 17.53
C ILE A 155 11.07 -37.62 18.67
N THR A 156 11.66 -38.74 19.10
CA THR A 156 12.80 -38.73 20.02
C THR A 156 14.07 -38.98 19.22
N THR A 157 15.03 -38.06 19.29
CA THR A 157 16.27 -38.14 18.51
C THR A 157 17.40 -37.38 19.18
N SER A 158 18.65 -37.75 18.86
CA SER A 158 19.86 -37.01 19.23
C SER A 158 20.28 -35.99 18.17
N LYS A 159 19.79 -36.11 16.93
CA LYS A 159 20.05 -35.14 15.85
C LYS A 159 18.94 -35.07 14.81
N VAL A 160 18.77 -33.88 14.24
CA VAL A 160 17.91 -33.59 13.09
C VAL A 160 18.81 -33.22 11.89
N GLY A 161 18.35 -33.53 10.69
CA GLY A 161 19.07 -33.34 9.45
C GLY A 161 18.25 -32.56 8.43
N ILE A 162 18.88 -31.61 7.74
CA ILE A 162 18.27 -30.89 6.60
C ILE A 162 18.96 -31.31 5.31
N LEU A 163 18.17 -31.64 4.29
CA LEU A 163 18.67 -31.92 2.96
C LEU A 163 17.92 -31.12 1.90
N VAL A 164 18.65 -30.33 1.11
CA VAL A 164 18.13 -29.63 -0.07
C VAL A 164 18.41 -30.48 -1.30
N SER A 165 17.34 -31.01 -1.90
CA SER A 165 17.39 -31.92 -3.04
C SER A 165 17.25 -31.23 -4.40
N LYS A 166 16.68 -30.02 -4.43
CA LYS A 166 16.52 -29.16 -5.61
C LYS A 166 16.52 -27.69 -5.17
N GLY A 167 17.14 -26.84 -5.96
CA GLY A 167 17.17 -25.40 -5.72
C GLY A 167 18.11 -25.03 -4.58
N GLU A 168 17.85 -23.87 -4.01
CA GLU A 168 18.65 -23.24 -2.98
C GLU A 168 17.70 -22.75 -1.87
N ALA A 169 17.96 -23.21 -0.65
CA ALA A 169 17.20 -22.84 0.54
C ALA A 169 17.97 -21.77 1.34
N LEU A 170 17.43 -20.56 1.37
CA LEU A 170 17.83 -19.47 2.23
C LEU A 170 17.04 -19.57 3.55
N ILE A 171 17.66 -20.09 4.59
CA ILE A 171 17.08 -20.28 5.92
C ILE A 171 17.65 -19.22 6.84
N GLY A 172 16.79 -18.53 7.57
CA GLY A 172 17.21 -17.68 8.68
C GLY A 172 17.44 -18.57 9.89
N GLU A 173 16.39 -18.76 10.67
CA GLU A 173 16.47 -19.42 11.97
C GLU A 173 15.73 -20.77 11.99
N ILE A 174 16.15 -21.70 12.85
CA ILE A 174 15.44 -22.94 13.16
C ILE A 174 15.34 -23.11 14.66
N GLU A 175 14.13 -23.35 15.17
CA GLU A 175 13.87 -23.62 16.57
C GLU A 175 13.16 -24.98 16.75
N PHE A 176 13.51 -25.66 17.84
CA PHE A 176 12.92 -26.94 18.25
C PHE A 176 12.18 -26.77 19.58
N PHE A 177 11.04 -27.43 19.74
CA PHE A 177 10.23 -27.35 20.94
C PHE A 177 9.91 -28.74 21.49
N ASP A 178 9.88 -28.84 22.83
CA ASP A 178 9.35 -30.00 23.55
C ASP A 178 7.82 -29.93 23.71
N GLU A 179 7.25 -30.97 24.34
CA GLU A 179 5.82 -31.10 24.66
C GLU A 179 5.26 -29.94 25.50
N ASN A 180 6.12 -29.26 26.27
CA ASN A 180 5.76 -28.12 27.10
C ASN A 180 5.97 -26.78 26.38
N ASN A 181 6.17 -26.82 25.06
CA ASN A 181 6.41 -25.64 24.22
C ASN A 181 7.69 -24.87 24.60
N LYS A 182 8.66 -25.53 25.24
CA LYS A 182 9.95 -24.95 25.63
C LYS A 182 10.98 -25.22 24.53
N THR A 183 11.80 -24.21 24.23
CA THR A 183 12.84 -24.31 23.21
C THR A 183 13.97 -25.25 23.61
N ILE A 184 14.41 -26.09 22.68
CA ILE A 184 15.50 -27.05 22.85
C ILE A 184 16.74 -26.53 22.11
N PRO A 185 17.86 -26.27 22.82
CA PRO A 185 19.09 -25.81 22.19
C PRO A 185 19.75 -26.93 21.38
N TYR A 186 20.44 -26.55 20.30
CA TYR A 186 21.19 -27.48 19.46
C TYR A 186 22.48 -26.82 18.95
N SER A 187 23.41 -27.66 18.51
CA SER A 187 24.67 -27.27 17.88
C SER A 187 24.67 -27.65 16.39
N THR A 188 25.29 -26.82 15.57
CA THR A 188 25.39 -27.01 14.11
C THR A 188 26.69 -26.39 13.61
N THR A 189 27.18 -26.86 12.46
CA THR A 189 28.31 -26.22 11.77
C THR A 189 27.91 -24.89 11.11
N LEU A 190 26.63 -24.70 10.84
CA LEU A 190 26.07 -23.50 10.21
C LEU A 190 25.45 -22.58 11.27
N GLN A 191 26.28 -21.71 11.85
CA GLN A 191 25.91 -20.87 13.00
C GLN A 191 24.72 -19.95 12.75
N ARG A 192 24.47 -19.54 11.49
CA ARG A 192 23.34 -18.68 11.14
C ARG A 192 21.97 -19.33 11.29
N LEU A 193 21.91 -20.63 11.53
CA LEU A 193 20.64 -21.33 11.76
C LEU A 193 20.15 -21.19 13.21
N ASN A 194 21.05 -20.79 14.13
CA ASN A 194 20.80 -20.72 15.56
C ASN A 194 21.39 -19.47 16.26
N ASP A 195 21.72 -18.41 15.52
CA ASP A 195 22.30 -17.18 16.09
C ASP A 195 21.23 -16.19 16.57
N GLU A 196 19.96 -16.35 16.18
CA GLU A 196 18.85 -15.44 16.50
C GLU A 196 17.71 -16.10 17.30
N GLN A 197 18.00 -17.16 18.08
CA GLN A 197 17.04 -17.90 18.94
C GLN A 197 16.32 -17.08 20.02
N TYR A 198 16.69 -15.80 20.20
CA TYR A 198 15.92 -14.88 21.04
C TYR A 198 14.61 -14.45 20.37
N ILE A 199 14.51 -14.54 19.04
CA ILE A 199 13.32 -14.20 18.25
C ILE A 199 12.37 -15.39 18.22
N LYS A 200 11.25 -15.27 18.93
CA LYS A 200 10.31 -16.39 19.08
C LYS A 200 9.43 -16.57 17.84
N PRO A 201 9.19 -17.83 17.40
CA PRO A 201 8.26 -18.13 16.32
C PRO A 201 6.84 -17.68 16.64
N ASP A 202 6.32 -16.83 15.77
CA ASP A 202 4.94 -16.34 15.81
C ASP A 202 4.37 -16.32 14.39
N LYS A 203 3.20 -16.94 14.23
CA LYS A 203 2.50 -17.07 12.95
C LYS A 203 1.49 -15.94 12.71
N SER A 204 1.32 -15.06 13.69
CA SER A 204 0.36 -13.97 13.64
C SER A 204 0.70 -12.97 12.52
N TYR A 205 -0.27 -12.12 12.16
CA TYR A 205 -0.03 -10.99 11.24
C TYR A 205 1.07 -10.05 11.75
N TYR A 206 1.31 -10.02 13.07
CA TYR A 206 2.28 -9.14 13.70
C TYR A 206 3.71 -9.54 13.34
N SER A 207 3.97 -10.85 13.19
CA SER A 207 5.32 -11.40 12.97
C SER A 207 5.53 -11.98 11.57
N SER A 208 4.51 -11.95 10.71
CA SER A 208 4.52 -12.61 9.40
C SER A 208 3.95 -11.73 8.29
N MET A 209 4.39 -11.98 7.06
CA MET A 209 3.67 -11.52 5.87
C MET A 209 2.29 -12.17 5.75
N PHE A 210 1.31 -11.39 5.31
CA PHE A 210 -0.04 -11.86 5.00
C PHE A 210 -0.51 -11.27 3.67
N PHE A 211 -1.52 -11.89 3.05
CA PHE A 211 -2.07 -11.44 1.77
C PHE A 211 -0.96 -11.15 0.73
N ASP A 212 -1.05 -10.05 -0.02
CA ASP A 212 -0.11 -9.69 -1.08
C ASP A 212 1.25 -9.12 -0.56
N GLU A 213 1.45 -9.02 0.77
CA GLU A 213 2.77 -8.66 1.32
C GLU A 213 3.85 -9.67 0.93
N ILE A 214 3.46 -10.94 0.72
CA ILE A 214 4.34 -12.01 0.23
C ILE A 214 4.92 -11.72 -1.15
N TYR A 215 4.29 -10.82 -1.90
CA TYR A 215 4.75 -10.37 -3.21
C TYR A 215 5.53 -9.06 -3.09
N PHE A 216 4.91 -8.03 -2.51
CA PHE A 216 5.50 -6.69 -2.50
C PHE A 216 6.62 -6.52 -1.47
N GLY A 217 6.39 -6.96 -0.23
CA GLY A 217 7.39 -6.93 0.84
C GLY A 217 8.58 -7.84 0.52
N ARG A 218 8.32 -9.03 -0.06
CA ARG A 218 9.39 -9.89 -0.57
C ARG A 218 10.21 -9.20 -1.67
N THR A 219 9.55 -8.61 -2.66
CA THR A 219 10.27 -7.95 -3.75
C THR A 219 11.06 -6.72 -3.28
N ALA A 220 10.64 -6.05 -2.22
CA ALA A 220 11.48 -5.04 -1.57
C ALA A 220 12.84 -5.59 -1.12
N TYR A 221 12.88 -6.79 -0.52
CA TYR A 221 14.15 -7.46 -0.21
C TYR A 221 14.94 -7.82 -1.47
N GLU A 222 14.26 -8.33 -2.51
CA GLU A 222 14.88 -8.68 -3.79
C GLU A 222 15.55 -7.47 -4.46
N ILE A 223 14.89 -6.30 -4.44
CA ILE A 223 15.42 -5.03 -4.96
C ILE A 223 16.68 -4.62 -4.19
N LEU A 224 16.66 -4.63 -2.85
CA LEU A 224 17.81 -4.21 -2.04
C LEU A 224 19.04 -5.07 -2.26
N HIS A 225 18.84 -6.37 -2.45
CA HIS A 225 19.92 -7.35 -2.59
C HIS A 225 20.28 -7.63 -4.06
N LYS A 226 19.70 -6.87 -5.01
CA LYS A 226 19.88 -7.06 -6.47
C LYS A 226 19.63 -8.51 -6.90
N LEU A 227 18.62 -9.12 -6.30
CA LEU A 227 18.16 -10.45 -6.70
C LEU A 227 17.21 -10.33 -7.88
N GLN A 228 17.06 -11.41 -8.64
CA GLN A 228 16.01 -11.48 -9.65
C GLN A 228 14.66 -11.16 -8.99
N ILE A 229 13.83 -10.33 -9.60
CA ILE A 229 12.54 -9.93 -9.01
C ILE A 229 11.46 -10.98 -9.32
N TYR A 230 10.68 -11.37 -8.31
CA TYR A 230 9.59 -12.34 -8.47
C TYR A 230 8.30 -11.68 -8.94
N GLU A 231 7.88 -10.61 -8.27
CA GLU A 231 6.65 -9.89 -8.60
C GLU A 231 6.91 -9.01 -9.83
N THR A 232 6.55 -9.52 -11.00
CA THR A 232 6.71 -8.82 -12.28
C THR A 232 5.39 -8.35 -12.91
N THR A 233 4.26 -8.55 -12.22
CA THR A 233 2.93 -8.23 -12.75
C THR A 233 2.58 -6.75 -12.58
N HIS A 234 3.34 -6.03 -11.75
CA HIS A 234 3.22 -4.60 -11.54
C HIS A 234 4.52 -3.83 -11.81
N PRO A 235 4.41 -2.52 -12.13
CA PRO A 235 5.52 -1.58 -12.15
C PRO A 235 6.33 -1.54 -10.83
N PHE A 236 7.57 -1.02 -10.87
CA PHE A 236 8.53 -1.17 -9.76
C PHE A 236 8.39 -0.14 -8.62
N LEU A 237 7.85 1.05 -8.87
CA LEU A 237 7.99 2.19 -7.94
C LEU A 237 7.43 1.89 -6.55
N GLY A 238 6.27 1.25 -6.45
CA GLY A 238 5.67 0.93 -5.15
C GLY A 238 6.55 -0.03 -4.33
N LYS A 239 7.09 -1.07 -4.96
CA LYS A 239 7.97 -2.06 -4.32
C LYS A 239 9.30 -1.44 -3.90
N ALA A 240 9.80 -0.49 -4.69
CA ALA A 240 11.00 0.25 -4.35
C ALA A 240 10.80 1.26 -3.20
N LEU A 241 9.61 1.82 -3.03
CA LEU A 241 9.30 2.63 -1.85
C LEU A 241 9.26 1.76 -0.58
N ILE A 242 8.65 0.57 -0.65
CA ILE A 242 8.65 -0.40 0.45
C ILE A 242 10.08 -0.80 0.83
N SER A 243 10.96 -0.97 -0.17
CA SER A 243 12.36 -1.37 0.07
C SER A 243 13.14 -0.35 0.90
N TYR A 244 12.75 0.92 0.91
CA TYR A 244 13.37 1.91 1.79
C TYR A 244 13.03 1.66 3.27
N GLY A 245 11.78 1.27 3.56
CA GLY A 245 11.39 0.88 4.92
C GLY A 245 12.19 -0.32 5.41
N VAL A 246 12.36 -1.32 4.55
CA VAL A 246 13.22 -2.49 4.83
C VAL A 246 14.68 -2.08 5.05
N LYS A 247 15.21 -1.14 4.25
CA LYS A 247 16.59 -0.64 4.42
C LYS A 247 16.79 0.07 5.77
N LEU A 248 15.79 0.82 6.24
CA LEU A 248 15.89 1.59 7.48
C LEU A 248 15.63 0.77 8.75
N PHE A 249 14.73 -0.21 8.70
CA PHE A 249 14.22 -0.92 9.88
C PHE A 249 14.43 -2.45 9.81
N GLY A 250 15.22 -2.92 8.85
CA GLY A 250 15.45 -4.35 8.61
C GLY A 250 14.29 -5.03 7.88
N MET A 251 14.51 -6.29 7.50
CA MET A 251 13.48 -7.13 6.89
C MET A 251 12.53 -7.66 7.98
N THR A 252 11.71 -6.74 8.50
CA THR A 252 10.79 -6.96 9.62
C THR A 252 9.37 -6.50 9.24
N PRO A 253 8.31 -7.06 9.84
CA PRO A 253 6.93 -6.62 9.63
C PRO A 253 6.73 -5.12 9.75
N PHE A 254 7.35 -4.49 10.75
CA PHE A 254 7.35 -3.04 10.87
C PHE A 254 8.03 -2.36 9.67
N GLY A 255 9.22 -2.83 9.28
CA GLY A 255 10.03 -2.23 8.22
C GLY A 255 9.37 -2.21 6.86
N TRP A 256 8.72 -3.30 6.43
CA TRP A 256 8.05 -3.32 5.13
C TRP A 256 6.67 -2.63 5.12
N ARG A 257 6.08 -2.29 6.29
CA ARG A 257 4.75 -1.62 6.37
C ARG A 257 4.83 -0.11 6.65
N VAL A 258 5.91 0.38 7.25
CA VAL A 258 5.97 1.76 7.78
C VAL A 258 5.90 2.85 6.70
N ILE A 259 6.42 2.57 5.50
CA ILE A 259 6.42 3.55 4.40
C ILE A 259 4.99 3.77 3.89
N ASP A 260 4.17 2.71 3.82
CA ASP A 260 2.75 2.78 3.51
C ASP A 260 1.98 3.65 4.52
N VAL A 261 2.29 3.53 5.81
CA VAL A 261 1.68 4.37 6.87
C VAL A 261 2.03 5.85 6.69
N ILE A 262 3.29 6.16 6.37
CA ILE A 262 3.74 7.53 6.11
C ILE A 262 2.98 8.12 4.91
N PHE A 263 2.87 7.37 3.81
CA PHE A 263 2.11 7.83 2.65
C PHE A 263 0.60 7.91 2.92
N GLY A 264 0.07 7.05 3.79
CA GLY A 264 -1.29 7.17 4.32
C GLY A 264 -1.51 8.52 5.01
N ALA A 265 -0.60 8.93 5.89
CA ALA A 265 -0.65 10.24 6.54
C ALA A 265 -0.53 11.40 5.53
N LEU A 266 0.31 11.26 4.51
CA LEU A 266 0.44 12.25 3.43
C LEU A 266 -0.82 12.37 2.58
N ILE A 267 -1.58 11.29 2.37
CA ILE A 267 -2.89 11.32 1.69
C ILE A 267 -3.88 12.20 2.44
N ILE A 268 -3.90 12.17 3.78
CA ILE A 268 -4.77 13.04 4.59
C ILE A 268 -4.47 14.51 4.31
N ILE A 269 -3.19 14.87 4.31
CA ILE A 269 -2.73 16.25 4.05
C ILE A 269 -3.03 16.66 2.61
N ALA A 270 -2.75 15.80 1.63
CA ALA A 270 -3.00 16.06 0.23
C ALA A 270 -4.51 16.24 -0.03
N LEU A 271 -5.35 15.35 0.50
CA LEU A 271 -6.80 15.41 0.30
C LEU A 271 -7.43 16.61 1.01
N TYR A 272 -6.95 16.96 2.22
CA TYR A 272 -7.32 18.22 2.89
C TYR A 272 -7.06 19.42 1.98
N TYR A 273 -5.88 19.49 1.37
CA TYR A 273 -5.54 20.61 0.52
C TYR A 273 -6.31 20.64 -0.79
N LEU A 274 -6.52 19.48 -1.42
CA LEU A 274 -7.39 19.39 -2.59
C LEU A 274 -8.79 19.92 -2.26
N ALA A 275 -9.36 19.50 -1.13
CA ALA A 275 -10.63 20.02 -0.64
C ALA A 275 -10.58 21.53 -0.35
N LEU A 276 -9.49 22.04 0.23
CA LEU A 276 -9.32 23.45 0.54
C LEU A 276 -9.32 24.31 -0.73
N ILE A 277 -8.56 23.93 -1.76
CA ILE A 277 -8.51 24.69 -3.02
C ILE A 277 -9.82 24.57 -3.82
N ILE A 278 -10.52 23.43 -3.72
CA ILE A 278 -11.82 23.22 -4.37
C ILE A 278 -12.92 24.04 -3.67
N PHE A 279 -13.10 23.84 -2.37
CA PHE A 279 -14.23 24.38 -1.62
C PHE A 279 -14.01 25.78 -1.05
N LYS A 280 -12.76 26.24 -0.98
CA LYS A 280 -12.32 27.56 -0.48
C LYS A 280 -12.75 27.88 0.95
N GLU A 281 -13.04 26.86 1.74
CA GLU A 281 -13.52 26.99 3.11
C GLU A 281 -12.86 25.91 3.98
N LYS A 282 -12.10 26.32 5.00
CA LYS A 282 -11.36 25.42 5.89
C LYS A 282 -12.26 24.35 6.53
N ARG A 283 -13.50 24.67 6.89
CA ARG A 283 -14.44 23.71 7.49
C ARG A 283 -14.68 22.47 6.63
N TYR A 284 -14.80 22.62 5.31
CA TYR A 284 -15.06 21.51 4.39
C TYR A 284 -13.77 20.74 4.07
N ALA A 285 -12.62 21.42 4.10
CA ALA A 285 -11.33 20.77 4.04
C ALA A 285 -11.10 19.88 5.28
N LEU A 286 -11.34 20.40 6.48
CA LEU A 286 -11.26 19.64 7.74
C LEU A 286 -12.27 18.50 7.79
N PHE A 287 -13.49 18.71 7.29
CA PHE A 287 -14.47 17.63 7.14
C PHE A 287 -13.93 16.51 6.25
N THR A 288 -13.41 16.85 5.07
CA THR A 288 -12.79 15.88 4.14
C THR A 288 -11.65 15.13 4.81
N ALA A 289 -10.75 15.85 5.51
CA ALA A 289 -9.63 15.26 6.24
C ALA A 289 -10.10 14.31 7.34
N THR A 290 -11.15 14.66 8.06
CA THR A 290 -11.75 13.79 9.09
C THR A 290 -12.30 12.52 8.47
N LEU A 291 -13.03 12.62 7.35
CA LEU A 291 -13.57 11.44 6.67
C LEU A 291 -12.49 10.47 6.19
N ILE A 292 -11.39 10.96 5.61
CA ILE A 292 -10.29 10.07 5.17
C ILE A 292 -9.51 9.51 6.36
N THR A 293 -9.30 10.29 7.43
CA THR A 293 -8.64 9.85 8.68
C THR A 293 -9.35 8.65 9.29
N TYR A 294 -10.70 8.64 9.26
CA TYR A 294 -11.55 7.59 9.83
C TYR A 294 -12.20 6.70 8.75
N SER A 295 -11.55 6.60 7.59
CA SER A 295 -11.94 5.68 6.52
C SER A 295 -11.34 4.29 6.76
N PHE A 296 -12.18 3.25 6.68
CA PHE A 296 -11.81 1.86 6.97
C PHE A 296 -10.74 1.37 5.99
N MET A 297 -11.07 1.42 4.70
CA MET A 297 -10.19 1.03 3.62
C MET A 297 -8.87 1.81 3.65
N HIS A 298 -8.89 3.10 3.96
CA HIS A 298 -7.66 3.90 4.02
C HIS A 298 -6.70 3.38 5.11
N LEU A 299 -7.21 3.09 6.31
CA LEU A 299 -6.42 2.53 7.39
C LEU A 299 -5.86 1.15 7.00
N THR A 300 -6.72 0.23 6.54
CA THR A 300 -6.30 -1.14 6.20
C THR A 300 -5.25 -1.16 5.08
N GLN A 301 -5.43 -0.34 4.05
CA GLN A 301 -4.47 -0.23 2.93
C GLN A 301 -3.13 0.38 3.37
N ALA A 302 -3.15 1.37 4.26
CA ALA A 302 -1.93 2.03 4.73
C ALA A 302 -1.14 1.17 5.74
N ARG A 303 -1.77 0.16 6.37
CA ARG A 303 -1.14 -0.73 7.36
C ARG A 303 -0.54 -2.00 6.77
N ALA A 304 -0.91 -2.34 5.53
CA ALA A 304 -0.36 -3.48 4.82
C ALA A 304 0.66 -2.99 3.80
N SER A 305 1.71 -3.78 3.56
CA SER A 305 2.74 -3.47 2.55
C SER A 305 2.18 -3.70 1.14
N LEU A 306 1.33 -2.76 0.69
CA LEU A 306 0.58 -2.81 -0.55
C LEU A 306 0.87 -1.56 -1.37
N ILE A 307 1.15 -1.75 -2.64
CA ILE A 307 1.55 -0.66 -3.52
C ILE A 307 0.46 0.39 -3.77
N ASP A 308 -0.81 0.08 -3.52
CA ASP A 308 -1.95 0.94 -3.84
C ASP A 308 -1.91 2.29 -3.10
N THR A 309 -1.45 2.33 -1.85
CA THR A 309 -1.35 3.58 -1.05
C THR A 309 -0.47 4.63 -1.72
N PHE A 310 0.66 4.24 -2.30
CA PHE A 310 1.52 5.15 -3.06
C PHE A 310 0.83 5.68 -4.32
N GLY A 311 0.13 4.81 -5.03
CA GLY A 311 -0.61 5.17 -6.23
C GLY A 311 -1.72 6.18 -5.94
N VAL A 312 -2.49 5.98 -4.87
CA VAL A 312 -3.53 6.92 -4.43
C VAL A 312 -2.95 8.29 -4.10
N PHE A 313 -1.84 8.34 -3.35
CA PHE A 313 -1.16 9.60 -3.04
C PHE A 313 -0.74 10.37 -4.31
N PHE A 314 -0.09 9.69 -5.26
CA PHE A 314 0.34 10.31 -6.51
C PHE A 314 -0.84 10.76 -7.37
N VAL A 315 -1.93 9.99 -7.43
CA VAL A 315 -3.15 10.40 -8.14
C VAL A 315 -3.77 11.66 -7.53
N ILE A 316 -3.96 11.72 -6.21
CA ILE A 316 -4.50 12.92 -5.53
C ILE A 316 -3.61 14.13 -5.80
N THR A 317 -2.30 13.96 -5.67
CA THR A 317 -1.32 15.04 -5.91
C THR A 317 -1.34 15.51 -7.35
N SER A 318 -1.49 14.59 -8.31
CA SER A 318 -1.68 14.95 -9.71
C SER A 318 -2.96 15.78 -9.91
N PHE A 319 -4.09 15.37 -9.32
CA PHE A 319 -5.35 16.13 -9.39
C PHE A 319 -5.28 17.49 -8.68
N ILE A 320 -4.51 17.64 -7.59
CA ILE A 320 -4.22 18.95 -6.97
C ILE A 320 -3.62 19.90 -8.00
N TYR A 321 -2.54 19.48 -8.66
CA TYR A 321 -1.85 20.33 -9.62
C TYR A 321 -2.69 20.57 -10.88
N LEU A 322 -3.48 19.59 -11.32
CA LEU A 322 -4.45 19.80 -12.39
C LEU A 322 -5.45 20.89 -12.00
N TYR A 323 -6.06 20.82 -10.81
CA TYR A 323 -7.02 21.83 -10.36
C TYR A 323 -6.40 23.22 -10.28
N LYS A 324 -5.16 23.33 -9.79
CA LYS A 324 -4.40 24.59 -9.77
C LYS A 324 -4.14 25.12 -11.18
N PHE A 325 -3.73 24.27 -12.11
CA PHE A 325 -3.59 24.65 -13.52
C PHE A 325 -4.91 25.18 -14.09
N LEU A 326 -6.03 24.52 -13.82
CA LEU A 326 -7.34 24.94 -14.31
C LEU A 326 -7.75 26.32 -13.78
N LYS A 327 -7.41 26.65 -12.54
CA LYS A 327 -7.72 27.96 -11.93
C LYS A 327 -6.72 29.06 -12.31
N GLU A 328 -5.42 28.75 -12.33
CA GLU A 328 -4.34 29.75 -12.45
C GLU A 328 -3.72 29.82 -13.86
N GLN A 329 -3.95 28.82 -14.72
CA GLN A 329 -3.44 28.75 -16.10
C GLN A 329 -1.90 28.81 -16.21
N ARG A 330 -1.20 28.38 -15.15
CA ARG A 330 0.27 28.32 -15.10
C ARG A 330 0.77 26.94 -15.52
N LEU A 331 1.55 26.88 -16.61
CA LEU A 331 1.97 25.63 -17.25
C LEU A 331 2.75 24.69 -16.32
N HIS A 332 3.56 25.21 -15.39
CA HIS A 332 4.32 24.36 -14.47
C HIS A 332 3.42 23.48 -13.59
N TYR A 333 2.19 23.91 -13.26
CA TYR A 333 1.25 23.04 -12.54
C TYR A 333 0.81 21.86 -13.40
N LEU A 334 0.64 22.05 -14.70
CA LEU A 334 0.33 20.95 -15.59
C LEU A 334 1.51 19.96 -15.71
N ILE A 335 2.75 20.47 -15.73
CA ILE A 335 3.97 19.66 -15.68
C ILE A 335 4.01 18.82 -14.40
N TYR A 336 3.82 19.43 -13.23
CA TYR A 336 3.80 18.69 -11.96
C TYR A 336 2.68 17.65 -11.92
N SER A 337 1.50 18.01 -12.43
CA SER A 337 0.38 17.08 -12.56
C SER A 337 0.75 15.86 -13.41
N ALA A 338 1.40 16.08 -14.56
CA ALA A 338 1.85 15.00 -15.43
C ALA A 338 2.96 14.14 -14.81
N VAL A 339 3.90 14.74 -14.05
CA VAL A 339 4.93 14.00 -13.30
C VAL A 339 4.27 13.05 -12.30
N PHE A 340 3.37 13.55 -11.45
CA PHE A 340 2.69 12.71 -10.46
C PHE A 340 1.78 11.66 -11.10
N PHE A 341 1.18 11.94 -12.26
CA PHE A 341 0.46 10.92 -13.04
C PHE A 341 1.39 9.80 -13.54
N GLY A 342 2.57 10.15 -14.07
CA GLY A 342 3.57 9.17 -14.47
C GLY A 342 4.06 8.31 -13.30
N LEU A 343 4.30 8.92 -12.13
CA LEU A 343 4.62 8.20 -10.90
C LEU A 343 3.50 7.26 -10.46
N ALA A 344 2.24 7.70 -10.51
CA ALA A 344 1.09 6.84 -10.22
C ALA A 344 1.04 5.61 -11.15
N GLY A 345 1.29 5.81 -12.44
CA GLY A 345 1.43 4.73 -13.41
C GLY A 345 2.60 3.81 -13.09
N GLY A 346 3.73 4.37 -12.64
CA GLY A 346 4.93 3.64 -12.23
C GLY A 346 4.77 2.84 -10.94
N VAL A 347 3.68 3.04 -10.20
CA VAL A 347 3.25 2.18 -9.09
C VAL A 347 2.35 1.06 -9.62
N LYS A 348 1.25 1.40 -10.30
CA LYS A 348 0.24 0.44 -10.78
C LYS A 348 -0.58 1.03 -11.92
N TRP A 349 -0.97 0.22 -12.90
CA TRP A 349 -1.79 0.67 -14.02
C TRP A 349 -3.18 1.20 -13.63
N SER A 350 -3.71 0.81 -12.46
CA SER A 350 -4.91 1.45 -11.89
C SER A 350 -4.73 2.97 -11.70
N GLY A 351 -3.51 3.47 -11.48
CA GLY A 351 -3.22 4.91 -11.45
C GLY A 351 -3.39 5.58 -12.82
N LEU A 352 -3.16 4.85 -13.92
CA LEU A 352 -3.34 5.37 -15.28
C LEU A 352 -4.81 5.63 -15.62
N PHE A 353 -5.75 5.02 -14.90
CA PHE A 353 -7.19 5.31 -15.03
C PHE A 353 -7.53 6.78 -14.71
N ALA A 354 -6.68 7.47 -13.93
CA ALA A 354 -6.81 8.91 -13.73
C ALA A 354 -6.84 9.70 -15.06
N SER A 355 -6.24 9.17 -16.14
CA SER A 355 -6.29 9.78 -17.48
C SER A 355 -7.71 9.94 -18.03
N MET A 356 -8.61 8.97 -17.78
CA MET A 356 -10.02 9.07 -18.15
C MET A 356 -10.72 10.17 -17.35
N GLY A 357 -10.32 10.35 -16.09
CA GLY A 357 -10.79 11.45 -15.27
C GLY A 357 -10.33 12.80 -15.79
N TYR A 358 -9.06 12.93 -16.16
CA TYR A 358 -8.53 14.15 -16.79
C TYR A 358 -9.26 14.47 -18.08
N LEU A 359 -9.46 13.48 -18.96
CA LEU A 359 -10.20 13.66 -20.20
C LEU A 359 -11.64 14.11 -19.93
N GLY A 360 -12.34 13.48 -18.99
CA GLY A 360 -13.69 13.88 -18.58
C GLY A 360 -13.75 15.32 -18.05
N VAL A 361 -12.78 15.72 -17.22
CA VAL A 361 -12.65 17.10 -16.73
C VAL A 361 -12.43 18.08 -17.87
N LEU A 362 -11.55 17.76 -18.82
CA LEU A 362 -11.28 18.62 -19.99
C LEU A 362 -12.52 18.78 -20.87
N ILE A 363 -13.20 17.68 -21.19
CA ILE A 363 -14.46 17.69 -21.97
C ILE A 363 -15.51 18.53 -21.25
N TYR A 364 -15.67 18.35 -19.95
CA TYR A 364 -16.62 19.12 -19.16
C TYR A 364 -16.32 20.61 -19.18
N ILE A 365 -15.06 21.00 -18.98
CA ILE A 365 -14.65 22.41 -19.03
C ILE A 365 -14.91 23.01 -20.40
N TYR A 366 -14.60 22.27 -21.46
CA TYR A 366 -14.86 22.68 -22.82
C TYR A 366 -16.35 22.95 -23.07
N ILE A 367 -17.25 22.11 -22.51
CA ILE A 367 -18.71 22.27 -22.61
C ILE A 367 -19.21 23.48 -21.82
N ILE A 368 -18.72 23.71 -20.60
CA ILE A 368 -19.25 24.78 -19.73
C ILE A 368 -18.69 26.17 -20.05
N LYS A 369 -17.44 26.27 -20.53
CA LYS A 369 -16.71 27.54 -20.66
C LYS A 369 -16.74 28.12 -22.07
N TYR A 370 -16.86 27.28 -23.11
CA TYR A 370 -16.81 27.73 -24.51
C TYR A 370 -18.13 27.43 -25.24
N PRO A 371 -18.91 28.47 -25.61
CA PRO A 371 -20.03 28.32 -26.55
C PRO A 371 -19.55 27.64 -27.84
N LEU A 372 -20.43 26.92 -28.54
CA LEU A 372 -20.10 26.17 -29.78
C LEU A 372 -19.27 26.98 -30.79
N LYS A 373 -19.48 28.29 -30.85
CA LYS A 373 -18.83 29.24 -31.77
C LYS A 373 -17.39 29.65 -31.38
N ASP A 374 -17.01 29.55 -30.09
CA ASP A 374 -15.69 29.99 -29.57
C ASP A 374 -14.76 28.83 -29.15
N ARG A 375 -15.24 27.60 -29.37
CA ARG A 375 -14.58 26.34 -29.01
C ARG A 375 -13.18 26.17 -29.63
N PHE A 376 -12.92 26.78 -30.79
CA PHE A 376 -11.61 26.81 -31.42
C PHE A 376 -10.55 27.65 -30.68
N ARG A 377 -10.89 28.43 -29.64
CA ARG A 377 -9.89 29.13 -28.80
C ARG A 377 -9.45 28.33 -27.58
N GLY A 378 -10.23 27.33 -27.14
CA GLY A 378 -9.95 26.49 -25.97
C GLY A 378 -9.05 25.27 -26.24
N TYR A 379 -8.80 24.92 -27.51
CA TYR A 379 -8.05 23.71 -27.89
C TYR A 379 -6.59 23.69 -27.40
N ARG A 380 -5.95 24.86 -27.21
CA ARG A 380 -4.57 24.94 -26.72
C ARG A 380 -4.42 24.34 -25.32
N LEU A 381 -5.41 24.55 -24.45
CA LEU A 381 -5.45 23.93 -23.12
C LEU A 381 -5.54 22.40 -23.19
N THR A 382 -6.37 21.89 -24.10
CA THR A 382 -6.50 20.45 -24.34
C THR A 382 -5.23 19.87 -24.94
N LEU A 383 -4.60 20.57 -25.89
CA LEU A 383 -3.33 20.17 -26.49
C LEU A 383 -2.19 20.18 -25.47
N TYR A 384 -2.05 21.23 -24.65
CA TYR A 384 -1.04 21.26 -23.59
C TYR A 384 -1.28 20.17 -22.56
N GLY A 385 -2.53 19.92 -22.20
CA GLY A 385 -2.95 18.79 -21.35
C GLY A 385 -2.48 17.46 -21.92
N LEU A 386 -2.98 17.11 -23.10
CA LEU A 386 -2.65 15.87 -23.79
C LEU A 386 -1.13 15.71 -23.97
N PHE A 387 -0.44 16.75 -24.45
CA PHE A 387 1.00 16.70 -24.68
C PHE A 387 1.80 16.52 -23.38
N SER A 388 1.41 17.20 -22.29
CA SER A 388 2.09 17.06 -20.99
C SER A 388 1.93 15.64 -20.44
N TYR A 389 0.72 15.08 -20.43
CA TYR A 389 0.52 13.72 -19.92
C TYR A 389 1.11 12.64 -20.85
N LEU A 390 1.03 12.83 -22.17
CA LEU A 390 1.58 11.88 -23.15
C LEU A 390 3.11 11.88 -23.19
N ILE A 391 3.76 13.02 -22.95
CA ILE A 391 5.23 13.08 -23.02
C ILE A 391 5.83 13.00 -21.63
N ILE A 392 5.45 13.91 -20.73
CA ILE A 392 6.05 13.98 -19.38
C ILE A 392 5.58 12.79 -18.56
N GLY A 393 4.29 12.46 -18.60
CA GLY A 393 3.75 11.31 -17.87
C GLY A 393 4.36 9.99 -18.32
N VAL A 394 4.46 9.76 -19.65
CA VAL A 394 5.09 8.55 -20.21
C VAL A 394 6.59 8.53 -19.96
N LEU A 395 7.28 9.67 -20.05
CA LEU A 395 8.71 9.75 -19.72
C LEU A 395 8.96 9.41 -18.26
N VAL A 396 8.19 9.97 -17.34
CA VAL A 396 8.31 9.64 -15.90
C VAL A 396 7.99 8.17 -15.64
N TYR A 397 6.93 7.65 -16.27
CA TYR A 397 6.61 6.22 -16.21
C TYR A 397 7.79 5.37 -16.69
N TYR A 398 8.35 5.65 -17.86
CA TYR A 398 9.53 4.97 -18.41
C TYR A 398 10.73 5.03 -17.47
N LEU A 399 11.01 6.21 -16.89
CA LEU A 399 12.10 6.41 -15.94
C LEU A 399 11.97 5.48 -14.73
N THR A 400 10.75 5.21 -14.25
CA THR A 400 10.57 4.26 -13.13
C THR A 400 11.07 2.84 -13.45
N PHE A 401 11.04 2.41 -14.71
CA PHE A 401 11.62 1.12 -15.12
C PHE A 401 13.12 1.24 -15.37
N TYR A 402 13.53 2.31 -16.06
CA TYR A 402 14.94 2.53 -16.43
C TYR A 402 15.88 2.53 -15.22
N ILE A 403 15.40 2.97 -14.06
CA ILE A 403 16.24 3.03 -12.86
C ILE A 403 16.27 1.71 -12.09
N TYR A 404 15.14 1.00 -11.98
CA TYR A 404 15.08 -0.20 -11.14
C TYR A 404 15.37 -1.50 -11.89
N MET A 405 15.25 -1.54 -13.21
CA MET A 405 15.61 -2.73 -13.99
C MET A 405 17.12 -2.81 -14.14
N GLU A 406 17.68 -3.97 -13.79
CA GLU A 406 19.10 -4.27 -14.01
C GLU A 406 19.47 -4.19 -15.50
N ASN A 407 18.64 -4.79 -16.36
CA ASN A 407 18.68 -4.55 -17.80
C ASN A 407 17.67 -3.45 -18.17
N ASN A 408 18.16 -2.22 -18.25
CA ASN A 408 17.36 -1.03 -18.53
C ASN A 408 17.31 -0.66 -20.02
N SER A 409 17.65 -1.58 -20.92
CA SER A 409 17.50 -1.33 -22.35
C SER A 409 16.03 -1.11 -22.72
N PHE A 410 15.80 -0.31 -23.76
CA PHE A 410 14.44 -0.03 -24.22
C PHE A 410 13.67 -1.32 -24.55
N ASP A 411 14.32 -2.28 -25.22
CA ASP A 411 13.71 -3.57 -25.57
C ASP A 411 13.34 -4.40 -24.33
N ALA A 412 14.18 -4.37 -23.28
CA ALA A 412 13.90 -5.07 -22.04
C ALA A 412 12.69 -4.45 -21.32
N ILE A 413 12.62 -3.12 -21.24
CA ILE A 413 11.50 -2.40 -20.65
C ILE A 413 10.22 -2.66 -21.45
N LEU A 414 10.28 -2.61 -22.79
CA LEU A 414 9.14 -2.88 -23.67
C LEU A 414 8.65 -4.32 -23.49
N LYS A 415 9.56 -5.29 -23.45
CA LYS A 415 9.24 -6.69 -23.16
C LYS A 415 8.54 -6.82 -21.81
N TYR A 416 9.02 -6.13 -20.78
CA TYR A 416 8.39 -6.12 -19.47
C TYR A 416 6.93 -5.59 -19.52
N GLN A 417 6.65 -4.57 -20.33
CA GLN A 417 5.27 -4.09 -20.55
C GLN A 417 4.39 -5.17 -21.18
N VAL A 418 4.92 -5.87 -22.18
CA VAL A 418 4.23 -6.97 -22.87
C VAL A 418 3.97 -8.12 -21.91
N ASP A 419 4.95 -8.49 -21.07
CA ASP A 419 4.81 -9.55 -20.07
C ASP A 419 3.73 -9.20 -19.02
N MET A 420 3.72 -7.96 -18.50
CA MET A 420 2.66 -7.48 -17.61
C MET A 420 1.28 -7.54 -18.28
N TYR A 421 1.17 -7.07 -19.52
CA TYR A 421 -0.09 -7.11 -20.27
C TYR A 421 -0.56 -8.55 -20.48
N ASN A 422 0.33 -9.45 -20.89
CA ASN A 422 0.03 -10.86 -21.10
C ASN A 422 -0.42 -11.54 -19.80
N TYR A 423 0.21 -11.22 -18.67
CA TYR A 423 -0.24 -11.72 -17.37
C TYR A 423 -1.68 -11.27 -17.07
N HIS A 424 -1.96 -9.97 -17.13
CA HIS A 424 -3.29 -9.44 -16.77
C HIS A 424 -4.39 -9.84 -17.75
N SER A 425 -4.10 -9.91 -19.04
CA SER A 425 -5.08 -10.30 -20.07
C SER A 425 -5.42 -11.78 -20.07
N ASN A 426 -4.47 -12.65 -19.67
CA ASN A 426 -4.66 -14.10 -19.65
C ASN A 426 -4.96 -14.68 -18.26
N LEU A 427 -5.04 -13.85 -17.22
CA LEU A 427 -5.33 -14.31 -15.86
C LEU A 427 -6.74 -14.92 -15.76
N LYS A 428 -6.79 -16.25 -15.73
CA LYS A 428 -7.99 -17.05 -15.48
C LYS A 428 -7.85 -17.77 -14.14
N ALA A 429 -8.45 -17.18 -13.10
CA ALA A 429 -8.45 -17.74 -11.75
C ALA A 429 -9.77 -17.41 -11.05
N THR A 430 -10.11 -18.18 -10.03
CA THR A 430 -11.26 -17.94 -9.14
C THR A 430 -10.76 -17.74 -7.72
N HIS A 431 -11.35 -16.80 -6.99
CA HIS A 431 -11.00 -16.58 -5.58
C HIS A 431 -12.27 -16.31 -4.75
N PRO A 432 -12.43 -16.91 -3.57
CA PRO A 432 -13.64 -16.77 -2.76
C PRO A 432 -14.01 -15.31 -2.47
N TYR A 433 -13.01 -14.45 -2.25
CA TYR A 433 -13.21 -13.04 -1.93
C TYR A 433 -13.29 -12.10 -3.15
N SER A 434 -13.26 -12.62 -4.39
CA SER A 434 -13.39 -11.75 -5.56
C SER A 434 -14.74 -11.05 -5.61
N SER A 435 -14.76 -9.82 -6.11
CA SER A 435 -15.96 -8.99 -6.16
C SER A 435 -16.01 -8.13 -7.42
N GLU A 436 -17.23 -7.93 -7.91
CA GLU A 436 -17.51 -7.17 -9.12
C GLU A 436 -17.50 -5.66 -8.86
N TRP A 437 -17.09 -4.88 -9.86
CA TRP A 437 -16.89 -3.43 -9.75
C TRP A 437 -18.14 -2.67 -9.23
N TYR A 438 -19.34 -3.07 -9.65
CA TYR A 438 -20.59 -2.42 -9.24
C TYR A 438 -20.93 -2.66 -7.76
N SER A 439 -20.37 -3.72 -7.16
CA SER A 439 -20.61 -4.09 -5.76
C SER A 439 -19.77 -3.30 -4.76
N TRP A 440 -18.69 -2.64 -5.22
CA TRP A 440 -17.74 -1.95 -4.36
C TRP A 440 -18.30 -0.68 -3.71
N ILE A 441 -19.09 0.11 -4.46
CA ILE A 441 -19.62 1.39 -3.95
C ILE A 441 -20.67 1.19 -2.84
N VAL A 442 -21.34 0.04 -2.82
CA VAL A 442 -22.29 -0.36 -1.77
C VAL A 442 -21.64 -1.21 -0.68
N ASP A 443 -20.35 -1.52 -0.85
CA ASP A 443 -19.55 -2.33 0.09
C ASP A 443 -20.12 -3.75 0.31
N TYR A 444 -20.60 -4.38 -0.75
CA TYR A 444 -21.33 -5.66 -0.64
C TYR A 444 -20.46 -6.82 -0.17
N LYS A 445 -19.18 -6.84 -0.60
CA LYS A 445 -18.27 -7.96 -0.37
C LYS A 445 -16.85 -7.46 -0.02
N PRO A 446 -16.52 -7.43 1.27
CA PRO A 446 -15.19 -7.17 1.79
C PRO A 446 -14.13 -8.16 1.32
N MET A 447 -12.87 -7.75 1.45
CA MET A 447 -11.70 -8.59 1.18
C MET A 447 -10.93 -8.86 2.48
N CYS A 448 -10.94 -10.09 2.96
CA CYS A 448 -10.15 -10.50 4.13
C CYS A 448 -8.67 -10.69 3.73
N TYR A 449 -7.77 -9.99 4.40
CA TYR A 449 -6.31 -10.10 4.24
C TYR A 449 -5.70 -11.07 5.24
N TYR A 450 -6.22 -11.07 6.47
CA TYR A 450 -5.76 -11.90 7.55
C TYR A 450 -6.93 -12.34 8.41
N ARG A 451 -6.91 -13.60 8.87
CA ARG A 451 -7.84 -14.09 9.87
C ARG A 451 -7.24 -15.25 10.65
N GLU A 452 -7.34 -15.18 11.96
CA GLU A 452 -6.93 -16.23 12.86
C GLU A 452 -7.89 -16.33 14.05
N THR A 453 -8.02 -17.53 14.61
CA THR A 453 -8.71 -17.75 15.87
C THR A 453 -7.83 -18.64 16.74
N ALA A 454 -7.33 -18.08 17.84
CA ALA A 454 -6.45 -18.77 18.77
C ALA A 454 -6.90 -18.47 20.20
N ASN A 455 -6.93 -19.48 21.07
CA ASN A 455 -7.24 -19.34 22.50
C ASN A 455 -8.57 -18.60 22.80
N GLY A 456 -9.58 -18.72 21.93
CA GLY A 456 -10.87 -18.04 22.07
C GLY A 456 -10.90 -16.57 21.62
N LEU A 457 -9.75 -16.02 21.21
CA LEU A 457 -9.62 -14.70 20.62
C LEU A 457 -9.63 -14.79 19.08
N PHE A 458 -10.19 -13.77 18.46
CA PHE A 458 -10.33 -13.62 17.03
C PHE A 458 -9.57 -12.37 16.57
N SER A 459 -8.75 -12.54 15.54
CA SER A 459 -7.99 -11.46 14.92
C SER A 459 -8.26 -11.49 13.41
N SER A 460 -8.58 -10.33 12.84
CA SER A 460 -8.74 -10.19 11.39
C SER A 460 -8.29 -8.82 10.88
N ILE A 461 -7.87 -8.80 9.62
CA ILE A 461 -7.58 -7.60 8.86
C ILE A 461 -8.38 -7.70 7.59
N THR A 462 -9.42 -6.87 7.45
CA THR A 462 -10.35 -6.92 6.33
C THR A 462 -10.48 -5.55 5.69
N ALA A 463 -10.34 -5.49 4.35
CA ALA A 463 -10.43 -4.27 3.56
C ALA A 463 -11.85 -4.06 3.00
N PHE A 464 -12.51 -2.99 3.45
CA PHE A 464 -13.86 -2.59 3.06
C PHE A 464 -14.12 -1.12 3.39
N GLY A 465 -15.25 -0.57 2.96
CA GLY A 465 -15.61 0.83 3.13
C GLY A 465 -16.15 1.16 4.52
N ASN A 466 -16.00 2.42 4.97
CA ASN A 466 -16.82 2.91 6.07
C ASN A 466 -18.25 3.10 5.53
N PRO A 467 -19.28 2.39 6.03
CA PRO A 467 -20.62 2.42 5.44
C PRO A 467 -21.24 3.82 5.41
N ALA A 468 -20.97 4.62 6.45
CA ALA A 468 -21.44 6.00 6.48
C ALA A 468 -20.84 6.81 5.32
N ILE A 469 -19.56 6.62 5.00
CA ILE A 469 -18.89 7.29 3.88
C ILE A 469 -19.35 6.73 2.53
N PHE A 470 -19.41 5.41 2.38
CA PHE A 470 -19.70 4.78 1.08
C PHE A 470 -21.14 5.04 0.65
N TRP A 471 -22.10 4.83 1.55
CA TRP A 471 -23.52 4.99 1.21
C TRP A 471 -23.94 6.44 1.05
N THR A 472 -23.43 7.36 1.87
CA THR A 472 -23.63 8.80 1.62
C THR A 472 -22.86 9.27 0.39
N GLY A 473 -21.75 8.60 0.05
CA GLY A 473 -20.98 8.81 -1.17
C GLY A 473 -21.80 8.60 -2.43
N ILE A 474 -22.70 7.61 -2.46
CA ILE A 474 -23.65 7.39 -3.56
C ILE A 474 -24.49 8.65 -3.77
N LEU A 475 -25.10 9.18 -2.70
CA LEU A 475 -25.87 10.43 -2.75
C LEU A 475 -25.01 11.62 -3.18
N GLY A 476 -23.77 11.69 -2.69
CA GLY A 476 -22.81 12.72 -3.08
C GLY A 476 -22.50 12.70 -4.57
N VAL A 477 -22.25 11.52 -5.15
CA VAL A 477 -22.01 11.34 -6.58
C VAL A 477 -23.25 11.73 -7.40
N SER A 478 -24.46 11.35 -6.96
CA SER A 478 -25.71 11.75 -7.61
C SER A 478 -25.89 13.28 -7.62
N ILE A 479 -25.59 13.95 -6.51
CA ILE A 479 -25.68 15.41 -6.41
C ILE A 479 -24.58 16.11 -7.23
N LEU A 480 -23.38 15.54 -7.31
CA LEU A 480 -22.34 16.01 -8.23
C LEU A 480 -22.81 15.90 -9.68
N ALA A 481 -23.39 14.78 -10.10
CA ALA A 481 -23.92 14.60 -11.45
C ALA A 481 -25.02 15.63 -11.77
N CYS A 482 -26.02 15.75 -10.89
CA CYS A 482 -27.11 16.72 -11.06
C CYS A 482 -26.59 18.15 -11.16
N ASN A 483 -25.74 18.60 -10.22
CA ASN A 483 -25.22 19.96 -10.23
C ASN A 483 -24.23 20.21 -11.38
N SER A 484 -23.52 19.19 -11.87
CA SER A 484 -22.66 19.34 -13.04
C SER A 484 -23.46 19.57 -14.32
N LEU A 485 -24.60 18.90 -14.47
CA LEU A 485 -25.49 19.10 -15.60
C LEU A 485 -26.25 20.43 -15.53
N HIS A 486 -26.85 20.75 -14.37
CA HIS A 486 -27.78 21.88 -14.23
C HIS A 486 -27.06 23.18 -13.86
N LYS A 487 -26.14 23.13 -12.90
CA LYS A 487 -25.43 24.33 -12.38
C LYS A 487 -24.09 24.57 -13.07
N LYS A 488 -23.57 23.58 -13.81
CA LYS A 488 -22.34 23.68 -14.61
C LYS A 488 -21.14 24.25 -13.84
N ARG A 489 -21.02 23.89 -12.55
CA ARG A 489 -19.94 24.36 -11.68
C ARG A 489 -18.66 23.55 -11.94
N LEU A 490 -17.50 24.21 -11.92
CA LEU A 490 -16.22 23.53 -12.13
C LEU A 490 -15.98 22.48 -11.04
N GLU A 491 -16.28 22.83 -9.79
CA GLU A 491 -16.02 21.98 -8.62
C GLU A 491 -16.78 20.66 -8.72
N SER A 492 -18.04 20.69 -9.15
CA SER A 492 -18.86 19.47 -9.23
C SER A 492 -18.41 18.55 -10.35
N GLY A 493 -18.15 19.10 -11.54
CA GLY A 493 -17.69 18.28 -12.66
C GLY A 493 -16.28 17.76 -12.43
N PHE A 494 -15.41 18.57 -11.82
CA PHE A 494 -14.05 18.15 -11.48
C PHE A 494 -14.06 16.90 -10.59
N ILE A 495 -14.78 16.94 -9.46
CA ILE A 495 -14.86 15.80 -8.54
C ILE A 495 -15.54 14.61 -9.21
N LEU A 496 -16.64 14.82 -9.94
CA LEU A 496 -17.38 13.77 -10.61
C LEU A 496 -16.51 13.00 -11.61
N PHE A 497 -15.84 13.71 -12.52
CA PHE A 497 -15.05 13.05 -13.56
C PHE A 497 -13.76 12.45 -13.00
N ALA A 498 -13.16 13.04 -11.96
CA ALA A 498 -12.07 12.38 -11.25
C ALA A 498 -12.51 11.04 -10.63
N PHE A 499 -13.67 11.00 -9.97
CA PHE A 499 -14.26 9.77 -9.43
C PHE A 499 -14.58 8.75 -10.53
N LEU A 500 -15.33 9.15 -11.56
CA LEU A 500 -15.74 8.25 -12.65
C LEU A 500 -14.54 7.72 -13.44
N GLY A 501 -13.50 8.55 -13.65
CA GLY A 501 -12.28 8.14 -14.33
C GLY A 501 -11.54 7.01 -13.61
N LEU A 502 -11.60 6.98 -12.28
CA LEU A 502 -10.95 5.94 -11.46
C LEU A 502 -11.86 4.74 -11.19
N TYR A 503 -13.16 4.84 -11.50
CA TYR A 503 -14.14 3.80 -11.19
C TYR A 503 -14.70 3.08 -12.43
N LEU A 504 -15.14 3.81 -13.45
CA LEU A 504 -15.76 3.22 -14.64
C LEU A 504 -14.85 2.35 -15.52
N PRO A 505 -13.51 2.51 -15.56
CA PRO A 505 -12.69 1.64 -16.41
C PRO A 505 -12.80 0.16 -16.05
N TYR A 506 -13.11 -0.15 -14.79
CA TYR A 506 -13.30 -1.52 -14.31
C TYR A 506 -14.51 -2.23 -14.95
N ILE A 507 -15.42 -1.50 -15.61
CA ILE A 507 -16.50 -2.10 -16.43
C ILE A 507 -15.92 -3.00 -17.53
N PHE A 508 -14.77 -2.63 -18.08
CA PHE A 508 -14.15 -3.32 -19.21
C PHE A 508 -13.14 -4.38 -18.78
N ILE A 509 -12.99 -4.62 -17.48
CA ILE A 509 -11.99 -5.54 -16.94
C ILE A 509 -12.69 -6.84 -16.54
N GLY A 510 -12.52 -7.87 -17.36
CA GLY A 510 -13.14 -9.20 -17.15
C GLY A 510 -12.30 -10.20 -16.35
N ARG A 511 -11.14 -9.80 -15.83
CA ARG A 511 -10.29 -10.66 -14.99
C ARG A 511 -10.74 -10.65 -13.53
N LEU A 512 -10.10 -11.49 -12.71
CA LEU A 512 -10.30 -11.50 -11.27
C LEU A 512 -10.01 -10.12 -10.63
N MET A 513 -10.98 -9.58 -9.87
CA MET A 513 -10.91 -8.30 -9.19
C MET A 513 -11.42 -8.37 -7.74
N PHE A 514 -11.09 -7.34 -6.97
CA PHE A 514 -11.36 -7.23 -5.53
C PHE A 514 -11.66 -5.78 -5.15
N ILE A 515 -12.33 -5.59 -4.02
CA ILE A 515 -12.78 -4.26 -3.57
C ILE A 515 -11.65 -3.25 -3.36
N TYR A 516 -10.42 -3.67 -3.03
CA TYR A 516 -9.30 -2.74 -2.86
C TYR A 516 -8.96 -1.96 -4.15
N HIS A 517 -9.36 -2.45 -5.34
CA HIS A 517 -9.22 -1.71 -6.60
C HIS A 517 -10.01 -0.38 -6.58
N PHE A 518 -11.08 -0.32 -5.78
CA PHE A 518 -11.88 0.87 -5.58
C PHE A 518 -11.17 1.95 -4.76
N TYR A 519 -10.08 1.62 -4.06
CA TYR A 519 -9.38 2.53 -3.16
C TYR A 519 -8.92 3.82 -3.85
N TYR A 520 -8.52 3.76 -5.12
CA TYR A 520 -8.19 4.94 -5.93
C TYR A 520 -9.35 5.94 -6.06
N ALA A 521 -10.60 5.45 -6.11
CA ALA A 521 -11.79 6.29 -6.22
C ALA A 521 -12.28 6.83 -4.86
N VAL A 522 -11.93 6.18 -3.74
CA VAL A 522 -12.41 6.53 -2.39
C VAL A 522 -12.13 7.99 -1.99
N PRO A 523 -10.95 8.59 -2.23
CA PRO A 523 -10.71 10.00 -1.92
C PRO A 523 -11.69 10.94 -2.63
N PHE A 524 -12.07 10.62 -3.88
CA PHE A 524 -13.02 11.42 -4.66
C PHE A 524 -14.47 11.14 -4.27
N LEU A 525 -14.78 9.93 -3.79
CA LEU A 525 -16.05 9.62 -3.13
C LEU A 525 -16.21 10.46 -1.85
N ILE A 526 -15.15 10.59 -1.04
CA ILE A 526 -15.13 11.45 0.15
C ILE A 526 -15.35 12.92 -0.22
N LEU A 527 -14.71 13.42 -1.29
CA LEU A 527 -14.98 14.77 -1.81
C LEU A 527 -16.43 14.94 -2.28
N ALA A 528 -17.06 13.88 -2.80
CA ALA A 528 -18.48 13.89 -3.15
C ALA A 528 -19.38 14.05 -1.92
N VAL A 529 -19.07 13.34 -0.82
CA VAL A 529 -19.75 13.53 0.47
C VAL A 529 -19.55 14.97 0.97
N THR A 530 -18.33 15.51 0.92
CA THR A 530 -18.08 16.90 1.32
C THR A 530 -18.88 17.89 0.47
N TYR A 531 -18.97 17.66 -0.84
CA TYR A 531 -19.77 18.50 -1.74
C TYR A 531 -21.28 18.42 -1.43
N LEU A 532 -21.79 17.23 -1.08
CA LEU A 532 -23.16 17.03 -0.61
C LEU A 532 -23.46 17.91 0.61
N PHE A 533 -22.62 17.82 1.64
CA PHE A 533 -22.77 18.64 2.85
C PHE A 533 -22.67 20.13 2.55
N LYS A 534 -21.71 20.54 1.72
CA LYS A 534 -21.59 21.94 1.31
C LYS A 534 -22.81 22.47 0.55
N SER A 535 -23.41 21.63 -0.31
CA SER A 535 -24.46 22.05 -1.22
C SER A 535 -25.86 22.00 -0.62
N LEU A 536 -26.17 20.98 0.19
CA LEU A 536 -27.51 20.73 0.73
C LEU A 536 -27.60 20.87 2.26
N PHE A 537 -26.57 20.43 2.99
CA PHE A 537 -26.65 20.32 4.46
C PHE A 537 -25.83 21.39 5.16
N LYS A 538 -26.43 22.58 5.32
CA LYS A 538 -25.80 23.72 6.02
C LYS A 538 -25.93 23.67 7.54
N SER A 539 -26.70 22.72 8.09
CA SER A 539 -26.91 22.58 9.54
C SER A 539 -25.61 22.12 10.23
N LYS A 540 -25.16 22.89 11.23
CA LYS A 540 -24.01 22.52 12.06
C LYS A 540 -24.25 21.21 12.83
N ILE A 541 -25.47 21.00 13.31
CA ILE A 541 -25.83 19.79 14.08
C ILE A 541 -25.67 18.55 13.18
N LEU A 542 -26.21 18.60 11.97
CA LEU A 542 -26.09 17.49 11.02
C LEU A 542 -24.63 17.24 10.61
N PHE A 543 -23.87 18.31 10.42
CA PHE A 543 -22.45 18.24 10.08
C PHE A 543 -21.62 17.51 11.17
N TYR A 544 -21.77 17.90 12.43
CA TYR A 544 -21.00 17.28 13.53
C TYR A 544 -21.52 15.90 13.90
N SER A 545 -22.84 15.68 13.89
CA SER A 545 -23.41 14.34 14.14
C SER A 545 -22.95 13.32 13.09
N TYR A 546 -22.87 13.71 11.82
CA TYR A 546 -22.34 12.83 10.78
C TYR A 546 -20.87 12.46 11.02
N LEU A 547 -20.02 13.43 11.39
CA LEU A 547 -18.63 13.13 11.76
C LEU A 547 -18.53 12.19 12.95
N LEU A 548 -19.37 12.37 13.98
CA LEU A 548 -19.42 11.47 15.13
C LEU A 548 -19.83 10.05 14.73
N VAL A 549 -20.77 9.88 13.80
CA VAL A 549 -21.14 8.56 13.27
C VAL A 549 -19.96 7.92 12.54
N VAL A 550 -19.27 8.66 11.66
CA VAL A 550 -18.11 8.15 10.93
C VAL A 550 -16.99 7.70 11.89
N ILE A 551 -16.69 8.51 12.91
CA ILE A 551 -15.69 8.20 13.94
C ILE A 551 -16.14 7.01 14.80
N GLY A 552 -17.39 6.99 15.25
CA GLY A 552 -17.93 5.92 16.08
C GLY A 552 -17.90 4.57 15.36
N LEU A 553 -18.25 4.54 14.07
CA LEU A 553 -18.12 3.34 13.24
C LEU A 553 -16.65 2.93 13.10
N PHE A 554 -15.73 3.87 12.87
CA PHE A 554 -14.30 3.55 12.80
C PHE A 554 -13.79 2.91 14.09
N LEU A 555 -14.11 3.46 15.26
CA LEU A 555 -13.68 2.90 16.53
C LEU A 555 -14.29 1.51 16.79
N THR A 556 -15.55 1.31 16.41
CA THR A 556 -16.27 0.04 16.57
C THR A 556 -15.65 -1.06 15.68
N PHE A 557 -15.31 -0.72 14.44
CA PHE A 557 -14.73 -1.66 13.48
C PHE A 557 -13.21 -1.73 13.53
N TYR A 558 -12.52 -0.86 14.27
CA TYR A 558 -11.06 -0.83 14.35
C TYR A 558 -10.41 -2.20 14.54
N PRO A 559 -10.91 -3.11 15.43
CA PRO A 559 -10.28 -4.40 15.62
C PRO A 559 -10.15 -5.26 14.36
N VAL A 560 -11.20 -5.31 13.52
CA VAL A 560 -11.21 -6.08 12.26
C VAL A 560 -10.49 -5.36 11.11
N LEU A 561 -10.08 -4.10 11.31
CA LEU A 561 -9.28 -3.33 10.37
C LEU A 561 -7.78 -3.39 10.69
N SER A 562 -7.43 -3.58 11.97
CA SER A 562 -6.07 -3.49 12.49
C SER A 562 -5.43 -4.84 12.80
N GLY A 563 -6.22 -5.90 13.01
CA GLY A 563 -5.76 -7.19 13.53
C GLY A 563 -5.82 -7.28 15.06
N THR A 564 -6.37 -6.28 15.76
CA THR A 564 -6.51 -6.31 17.22
C THR A 564 -7.42 -7.46 17.65
N GLU A 565 -6.94 -8.27 18.58
CA GLU A 565 -7.66 -9.42 19.09
C GLU A 565 -8.91 -9.02 19.88
N VAL A 566 -10.04 -9.65 19.55
CA VAL A 566 -11.34 -9.48 20.22
C VAL A 566 -12.06 -10.81 20.35
N SER A 567 -13.12 -10.87 21.14
CA SER A 567 -13.95 -12.07 21.17
C SER A 567 -14.65 -12.27 19.82
N LYS A 568 -14.72 -13.53 19.36
CA LYS A 568 -15.40 -13.84 18.11
C LYS A 568 -16.88 -13.43 18.13
N SER A 569 -17.54 -13.56 19.28
CA SER A 569 -18.93 -13.13 19.48
C SER A 569 -19.14 -11.63 19.27
N TYR A 570 -18.14 -10.79 19.55
CA TYR A 570 -18.25 -9.36 19.28
C TYR A 570 -18.36 -9.09 17.77
N VAL A 571 -17.53 -9.77 16.98
CA VAL A 571 -17.55 -9.64 15.51
C VAL A 571 -18.87 -10.17 14.94
N ASP A 572 -19.23 -11.41 15.30
CA ASP A 572 -20.41 -12.09 14.75
C ASP A 572 -21.72 -11.37 15.09
N ASN A 573 -21.86 -10.80 16.30
CA ASN A 573 -23.11 -10.18 16.73
C ASN A 573 -23.25 -8.70 16.36
N TYR A 574 -22.14 -7.95 16.23
CA TYR A 574 -22.19 -6.48 16.10
C TYR A 574 -21.58 -5.94 14.80
N LEU A 575 -20.62 -6.64 14.19
CA LEU A 575 -19.87 -6.12 13.05
C LEU A 575 -20.33 -6.71 11.71
N VAL A 576 -20.82 -7.95 11.69
CA VAL A 576 -21.29 -8.60 10.47
C VAL A 576 -22.69 -8.11 10.10
N TRP A 577 -22.77 -7.02 9.34
CA TRP A 577 -24.04 -6.41 8.94
C TRP A 577 -24.68 -7.06 7.70
N PHE A 578 -23.86 -7.64 6.82
CA PHE A 578 -24.33 -8.43 5.68
C PHE A 578 -23.79 -9.86 5.76
N LYS A 579 -24.56 -10.82 5.24
CA LYS A 579 -24.15 -12.23 5.15
C LYS A 579 -22.83 -12.44 4.39
N HIS A 580 -22.48 -11.53 3.49
CA HIS A 580 -21.26 -11.57 2.68
C HIS A 580 -20.06 -10.85 3.32
N TRP A 581 -20.23 -10.27 4.51
CA TRP A 581 -19.16 -9.66 5.28
C TRP A 581 -18.43 -10.71 6.09
N TRP A 582 -17.49 -11.38 5.43
CA TRP A 582 -16.54 -12.28 6.08
C TRP A 582 -15.43 -11.43 6.69
N LEU A 583 -15.74 -10.83 7.84
CA LEU A 583 -14.85 -9.94 8.56
C LEU A 583 -13.70 -10.66 9.24
#